data_AF-A0A938PGH3-F1
#
_entry.id   AF-A0A938PGH3-F1
#
_cell.length_a   1.000
_cell.length_b   1.000
_cell.length_c   1.000
_cell.angle_alpha   90.00
_cell.angle_beta   90.00
_cell.angle_gamma   90.00
#
_symmetry.space_group_name_H-M   'P 1'
#
loop_
_entity.id
_entity.type
_entity.pdbx_description
1 polymer ?
#
loop_
_entity_poly.entity_id
_entity_poly.type
_entity_poly.pdbx_seq_one_letter_code
_entity_poly.pdbx_strand_id
1 'polypeptide(L)' 'SENGINSSLGAGLRTVVTVNDYTHDHDFSGALAVLSDLGEPGSPFVRLDGYGQGEQGVVDLAWLRRIAV' A
#
# COMPACT_ATOMS: atom_id res chain seq x y z
N SER A 1 5.72 8.69 -0.46
CA SER A 1 5.89 9.95 0.29
C SER A 1 4.54 10.64 0.47
N GLU A 2 4.42 11.58 1.40
CA GLU A 2 3.17 12.32 1.69
C GLU A 2 2.67 13.09 0.46
N ASN A 3 3.58 13.72 -0.29
CA ASN A 3 3.21 14.43 -1.53
C ASN A 3 2.54 13.50 -2.55
N GLY A 4 3.01 12.26 -2.67
CA GLY A 4 2.44 11.28 -3.60
C GLY A 4 1.01 10.91 -3.24
N ILE A 5 0.76 10.56 -1.97
CA ILE A 5 -0.59 10.22 -1.51
C ILE A 5 -1.53 11.42 -1.59
N ASN A 6 -1.10 12.61 -1.18
CA ASN A 6 -1.90 13.83 -1.27
C ASN A 6 -2.30 14.17 -2.71
N SER A 7 -1.36 14.03 -3.66
CA SER A 7 -1.63 14.24 -5.09
C SER A 7 -2.65 13.23 -5.62
N SER A 8 -2.45 11.94 -5.32
CA SER A 8 -3.32 10.86 -5.81
C SER A 8 -4.74 10.96 -5.24
N LEU A 9 -4.87 11.29 -3.96
CA LEU A 9 -6.15 11.57 -3.31
C LEU A 9 -6.84 12.80 -3.91
N GLY A 10 -6.08 13.88 -4.16
CA GLY A 10 -6.59 15.08 -4.85
C GLY A 10 -7.12 14.79 -6.26
N ALA A 11 -6.62 13.74 -6.91
CA ALA A 11 -7.10 13.24 -8.20
C ALA A 11 -8.25 12.21 -8.10
N GLY A 12 -8.68 11.85 -6.88
CA GLY A 12 -9.75 10.86 -6.66
C GLY A 12 -9.32 9.41 -6.95
N LEU A 13 -8.02 9.10 -6.89
CA LEU A 13 -7.49 7.78 -7.17
C LEU A 13 -7.35 6.95 -5.88
N ARG A 14 -7.81 5.69 -5.94
CA ARG A 14 -7.48 4.68 -4.92
C ARG A 14 -6.00 4.33 -5.03
N THR A 15 -5.29 4.44 -3.92
CA THR A 15 -3.82 4.43 -3.93
C THR A 15 -3.28 3.34 -3.00
N VAL A 16 -2.45 2.46 -3.53
CA VAL A 16 -1.60 1.56 -2.74
C VAL A 16 -0.23 2.21 -2.61
N VAL A 17 0.33 2.19 -1.40
CA VAL A 17 1.66 2.76 -1.11
C VAL A 17 2.63 1.62 -0.81
N THR A 18 3.81 1.67 -1.41
CA THR A 18 4.97 0.89 -0.98
C THR A 18 5.96 1.82 -0.28
N VAL A 19 6.35 1.51 0.96
CA VAL A 19 7.29 2.33 1.72
C VAL A 19 8.74 2.03 1.34
N ASN A 20 9.64 2.90 1.75
CA ASN A 20 11.09 2.69 1.73
C ASN A 20 11.71 3.38 2.95
N ASP A 21 13.02 3.26 3.13
CA ASP A 21 13.75 3.81 4.28
C ASP A 21 13.54 5.31 4.50
N TYR A 22 13.23 6.07 3.43
CA TYR A 22 13.01 7.52 3.51
C TYR A 22 11.57 7.91 3.83
N THR A 23 10.63 6.98 3.76
CA THR A 23 9.19 7.28 3.85
C THR A 23 8.46 6.40 4.86
N HIS A 24 9.20 5.63 5.66
CA HIS A 24 8.66 4.74 6.68
C HIS A 24 7.76 5.46 7.69
N ASP A 25 8.19 6.65 8.15
CA ASP A 25 7.50 7.40 9.20
C ASP A 25 6.51 8.45 8.64
N HIS A 26 6.23 8.44 7.34
CA HIS A 26 5.31 9.38 6.72
C HIS A 26 3.85 9.00 6.95
N ASP A 27 2.97 10.00 7.00
CA ASP A 27 1.53 9.75 7.08
C ASP A 27 0.97 9.37 5.70
N PHE A 28 0.36 8.18 5.64
CA PHE A 28 -0.32 7.65 4.46
C PHE A 28 -1.82 7.51 4.67
N SER A 29 -2.40 8.29 5.58
CA SER A 29 -3.84 8.37 5.79
C SER A 29 -4.60 8.53 4.47
N GLY A 30 -5.62 7.70 4.29
CA GLY A 30 -6.42 7.65 3.05
C GLY A 30 -5.87 6.71 1.97
N ALA A 31 -4.67 6.16 2.13
CA ALA A 31 -4.22 5.06 1.27
C ALA A 31 -5.14 3.83 1.43
N LEU A 32 -5.36 3.11 0.33
CA LEU A 32 -6.12 1.86 0.32
C LEU A 32 -5.36 0.75 1.04
N ALA A 33 -4.03 0.74 0.87
CA ALA A 33 -3.12 -0.12 1.62
C ALA A 33 -1.72 0.49 1.68
N VAL A 34 -0.99 0.19 2.75
CA VAL A 34 0.45 0.51 2.91
C VAL A 34 1.22 -0.80 3.05
N LEU A 35 2.17 -1.03 2.14
CA LEU A 35 2.92 -2.28 1.99
C LEU A 35 4.43 -2.02 2.06
N SER A 36 5.22 -3.05 2.38
CA SER A 36 6.68 -3.02 2.25
C SER A 36 7.12 -2.85 0.80
N ASP A 37 6.47 -3.58 -0.11
CA ASP A 37 6.77 -3.68 -1.53
C ASP A 37 5.57 -4.32 -2.25
N LEU A 38 5.71 -4.72 -3.52
CA LEU A 38 4.63 -5.36 -4.29
C LEU A 38 4.61 -6.89 -4.15
N GLY A 39 5.61 -7.49 -3.51
CA GLY A 39 5.79 -8.92 -3.36
C GLY A 39 6.29 -9.59 -4.64
N GLU A 40 7.03 -10.67 -4.45
CA GLU A 40 7.51 -11.57 -5.48
C GLU A 40 7.23 -13.02 -5.05
N PRO A 41 7.18 -13.99 -5.99
CA PRO A 41 7.14 -15.40 -5.64
C PRO A 41 8.31 -15.77 -4.71
N GLY A 42 8.00 -16.20 -3.48
CA GLY A 42 9.00 -16.52 -2.46
C GLY A 42 9.51 -15.35 -1.61
N SER A 43 9.11 -14.11 -1.92
CA SER A 43 9.38 -12.91 -1.12
C SER A 43 8.12 -12.04 -1.08
N PRO A 44 7.11 -12.42 -0.27
CA PRO A 44 5.84 -11.70 -0.24
C PRO A 44 6.00 -10.30 0.37
N PHE A 45 5.14 -9.36 -0.04
CA PHE A 45 5.01 -8.09 0.65
C PHE A 45 4.55 -8.32 2.10
N VAL A 46 4.75 -7.33 2.97
CA VAL A 46 4.10 -7.24 4.28
C VAL A 46 3.20 -6.01 4.29
N ARG A 47 1.95 -6.17 4.71
CA ARG A 47 1.03 -5.04 4.92
C ARG A 47 1.27 -4.40 6.28
N LEU A 48 1.52 -3.09 6.24
CA LEU A 48 2.01 -2.27 7.35
C LEU A 48 0.92 -1.41 8.00
N ASP A 49 -0.20 -1.20 7.31
CA ASP A 49 -1.35 -0.49 7.87
C ASP A 49 -2.17 -1.34 8.86
N GLY A 50 -3.06 -0.68 9.60
CA GLY A 50 -3.92 -1.33 10.61
C GLY A 50 -5.10 -2.12 10.05
N TYR A 51 -5.41 -2.03 8.75
CA TYR A 51 -6.59 -2.67 8.15
C TYR A 51 -6.32 -4.12 7.69
N GLY A 52 -5.05 -4.49 7.50
CA GLY A 52 -4.65 -5.85 7.17
C GLY A 52 -3.27 -6.19 7.76
N GLN A 53 -3.02 -5.77 8.99
CA GLN A 53 -1.73 -5.90 9.64
C GLN A 53 -1.20 -7.34 9.57
N GLY A 54 0.01 -7.50 9.01
CA GLY A 54 0.67 -8.80 8.86
C GLY A 54 0.17 -9.64 7.69
N GLU A 55 -0.77 -9.15 6.87
CA GLU A 55 -1.10 -9.75 5.58
C GLU A 55 0.15 -9.80 4.70
N GLN A 56 0.35 -10.95 4.03
CA GLN A 56 1.47 -11.18 3.14
C GLN A 56 0.98 -11.74 1.80
N GLY A 57 1.64 -11.37 0.70
CA GLY A 57 1.30 -11.91 -0.62
C GLY A 57 2.08 -11.28 -1.76
N VAL A 58 1.53 -11.40 -2.97
CA VAL A 58 1.98 -10.70 -4.17
C VAL A 58 0.82 -9.82 -4.63
N VAL A 59 1.11 -8.56 -4.96
CA VAL A 59 0.11 -7.64 -5.48
C VAL A 59 -0.24 -8.07 -6.90
N ASP A 60 -1.45 -8.62 -7.05
CA ASP A 60 -2.05 -8.93 -8.33
C ASP A 60 -3.45 -8.31 -8.47
N LEU A 61 -4.09 -8.52 -9.63
CA LEU A 61 -5.43 -7.98 -9.87
C LEU A 61 -6.50 -8.59 -8.96
N ALA A 62 -6.34 -9.84 -8.52
CA ALA A 62 -7.30 -10.48 -7.63
C ALA A 62 -7.22 -9.86 -6.23
N TRP A 63 -6.01 -9.63 -5.75
CA TRP A 63 -5.72 -8.94 -4.50
C TRP A 63 -6.24 -7.51 -4.53
N LEU A 64 -5.91 -6.74 -5.57
CA LEU A 64 -6.40 -5.36 -5.73
C LEU A 64 -7.92 -5.29 -5.73
N ARG A 65 -8.60 -6.22 -6.42
CA ARG A 65 -10.07 -6.28 -6.43
C ARG A 65 -10.65 -6.61 -5.06
N ARG A 66 -9.98 -7.45 -4.26
CA ARG A 66 -10.45 -7.81 -2.91
C ARG A 66 -10.38 -6.63 -1.94
N ILE A 67 -9.30 -5.84 -1.99
CA ILE A 67 -9.08 -4.75 -1.04
C ILE A 67 -9.76 -3.44 -1.45
N ALA A 68 -10.21 -3.32 -2.70
CA ALA A 68 -10.81 -2.11 -3.23
C ALA A 68 -12.33 -1.99 -2.99
N VAL A 69 -12.92 -2.92 -2.23
CA VAL A 69 -14.35 -2.99 -1.91
C VAL A 69 -14.64 -2.39 -0.54
#